data_AF-A0A1X2GX19-F1
#
_entry.id   AF-A0A1X2GX19-F1
#
_cell.length_a   1.000
_cell.length_b   1.000
_cell.length_c   1.000
_cell.angle_alpha   90.00
_cell.angle_beta   90.00
_cell.angle_gamma   90.00
#
_symmetry.space_group_name_H-M   'P 1'
#
loop_
_entity.id
_entity.type
_entity.pdbx_description
1 polymer ?
#
loop_
_entity_poly.entity_id
_entity_poly.type
_entity_poly.pdbx_seq_one_letter_code
_entity_poly.pdbx_strand_id
1 'polypeptide(L)' 'MAKWFYSAGSAWVPFDAQSTRQIETLWRNARAAWIYVGSFRAQAYVNGPGLSVNYNGYNYPICRR' A
#
# COMPACT_ATOMS: atom_id res chain seq x y z
N MET A 1 12.81 -8.96 -5.36
CA MET A 1 11.64 -8.08 -5.56
C MET A 1 11.21 -7.62 -4.18
N ALA A 2 11.06 -6.31 -3.93
CA ALA A 2 10.75 -5.83 -2.58
C ALA A 2 9.33 -6.23 -2.17
N LYS A 3 9.13 -6.41 -0.87
CA LYS A 3 7.84 -6.69 -0.24
C LYS A 3 7.32 -5.42 0.42
N TRP A 4 6.03 -5.16 0.24
CA TRP A 4 5.36 -4.03 0.86
C TRP A 4 4.45 -4.50 1.98
N PHE A 5 4.35 -3.70 3.04
CA PHE A 5 3.54 -3.99 4.23
C PHE A 5 2.75 -2.75 4.63
N TYR A 6 1.57 -2.94 5.21
CA TYR A 6 0.82 -1.89 5.90
C TYR A 6 0.78 -2.13 7.40
N SER A 7 0.69 -1.05 8.17
CA SER A 7 0.53 -1.12 9.62
C SER A 7 -0.91 -1.46 9.98
N ALA A 8 -1.12 -2.55 10.72
CA ALA A 8 -2.40 -2.96 11.28
C ALA A 8 -2.27 -3.04 12.81
N GLY A 9 -2.26 -1.88 13.46
CA GLY A 9 -2.02 -1.79 14.91
C GLY A 9 -0.55 -2.10 15.24
N SER A 10 -0.30 -3.19 15.97
CA SER A 10 1.05 -3.62 16.36
C SER A 10 1.74 -4.53 15.33
N ALA A 11 1.04 -4.91 14.24
CA ALA A 11 1.55 -5.81 13.22
C ALA A 11 1.78 -5.10 11.88
N TRP A 12 2.77 -5.57 11.13
CA TRP A 12 2.97 -5.22 9.72
C TRP A 12 2.46 -6.35 8.84
N VAL A 13 1.38 -6.10 8.11
CA VAL A 13 0.73 -7.12 7.28
C VAL A 13 1.19 -6.98 5.84
N PRO A 14 1.64 -8.05 5.17
CA PRO A 14 2.10 -7.97 3.79
C PRO A 14 0.93 -7.67 2.84
N PHE A 15 1.21 -6.89 1.81
CA PHE A 15 0.34 -6.80 0.64
C PHE A 15 0.45 -8.06 -0.21
N ASP A 16 -0.61 -8.36 -0.97
CA ASP A 16 -0.56 -9.40 -1.99
C ASP A 16 0.43 -9.04 -3.13
N ALA A 17 0.75 -10.03 -3.97
CA ALA A 17 1.76 -9.87 -5.02
C ALA A 17 1.39 -8.80 -6.07
N GLN A 18 0.10 -8.64 -6.38
CA GLN A 18 -0.37 -7.65 -7.34
C GLN A 18 -0.28 -6.25 -6.75
N SER A 19 -0.82 -6.06 -5.54
CA SER A 19 -0.73 -4.78 -4.82
C SER A 19 0.72 -4.35 -4.62
N THR A 20 1.60 -5.28 -4.22
CA THR A 20 3.05 -5.03 -4.04
C THR A 20 3.69 -4.45 -5.31
N ARG A 21 3.35 -4.99 -6.49
CA ARG A 21 3.87 -4.49 -7.78
C ARG A 21 3.41 -3.07 -8.07
N GLN A 22 2.11 -2.80 -7.86
CA GLN A 22 1.54 -1.49 -8.10
C GLN A 22 2.10 -0.44 -7.14
N ILE A 23 2.23 -0.77 -5.85
CA ILE A 23 2.82 0.11 -4.84
C ILE A 23 4.28 0.42 -5.17
N GLU A 24 5.09 -0.58 -5.57
CA GLU A 24 6.48 -0.34 -5.99
C GLU A 24 6.54 0.63 -7.19
N THR A 25 5.65 0.48 -8.17
CA THR A 25 5.56 1.41 -9.31
C THR A 25 5.17 2.82 -8.86
N LEU A 26 4.19 2.97 -7.96
CA LEU A 26 3.78 4.29 -7.45
C LEU A 26 4.91 4.97 -6.66
N TRP A 27 5.60 4.22 -5.80
CA TRP A 27 6.72 4.70 -5.01
C TRP A 27 7.88 5.16 -5.90
N ARG A 28 8.30 4.34 -6.87
CA ARG A 28 9.43 4.68 -7.78
C ARG A 28 9.16 5.91 -8.64
N ASN A 29 7.89 6.14 -9.01
CA ASN A 29 7.51 7.27 -9.85
C ASN A 29 7.04 8.49 -9.04
N ALA A 30 7.09 8.44 -7.70
CA ALA A 30 6.58 9.49 -6.81
C ALA A 30 5.11 9.86 -7.10
N ARG A 31 4.25 8.86 -7.36
CA ARG A 31 2.83 9.04 -7.69
C ARG A 31 1.91 8.51 -6.59
N ALA A 32 0.67 8.95 -6.64
CA ALA A 32 -0.43 8.41 -5.84
C ALA A 32 -1.59 8.00 -6.76
N ALA A 33 -2.29 6.93 -6.42
CA ALA A 33 -3.42 6.43 -7.20
C ALA A 33 -4.33 5.51 -6.38
N TRP A 34 -5.57 5.37 -6.83
CA TRP A 34 -6.46 4.30 -6.39
C TRP A 34 -6.04 2.99 -7.05
N ILE A 35 -5.82 1.97 -6.23
CA ILE A 35 -5.54 0.60 -6.70
C ILE A 35 -6.46 -0.38 -5.98
N TYR A 36 -6.74 -1.52 -6.60
CA TYR A 36 -7.43 -2.61 -5.93
C TYR A 36 -6.45 -3.34 -5.02
N VAL A 37 -6.76 -3.43 -3.73
CA VAL A 37 -5.94 -4.13 -2.74
C VAL A 37 -6.65 -5.40 -2.31
N GLY A 38 -6.05 -6.56 -2.59
CA GLY A 38 -6.65 -7.87 -2.33
C GLY A 38 -6.98 -8.09 -0.85
N SER A 39 -6.07 -7.68 0.05
CA SER A 39 -6.26 -7.79 1.51
C SER A 39 -7.45 -6.98 2.04
N PHE A 40 -7.80 -5.88 1.36
CA PHE A 40 -8.95 -5.03 1.71
C PHE A 40 -10.21 -5.41 0.95
N ARG A 41 -10.09 -6.26 -0.09
CA ARG A 41 -11.17 -6.62 -1.02
C ARG A 41 -11.87 -5.38 -1.62
N ALA A 42 -11.10 -4.31 -1.82
CA ALA A 42 -11.62 -2.99 -2.17
C ALA A 42 -10.55 -2.12 -2.85
N GLN A 43 -11.00 -1.00 -3.41
CA GLN A 43 -10.07 0.07 -3.82
C GLN A 43 -9.53 0.81 -2.60
N ALA A 44 -8.24 1.12 -2.63
CA ALA A 44 -7.57 1.94 -1.64
C ALA A 44 -6.68 2.96 -2.33
N TYR A 45 -6.60 4.16 -1.76
CA TYR A 45 -5.77 5.23 -2.29
C TYR A 45 -4.36 5.11 -1.73
N VAL A 46 -3.40 4.75 -2.57
CA VAL A 46 -2.00 4.61 -2.18
C VAL A 46 -1.26 5.89 -2.53
N ASN A 47 -0.61 6.49 -1.53
CA ASN A 47 0.34 7.58 -1.70
C ASN A 47 1.77 7.04 -1.63
N GLY A 48 2.39 6.85 -2.80
CA GLY A 48 3.77 6.37 -2.92
C GLY A 48 4.80 7.22 -2.16
N PRO A 49 4.94 8.52 -2.46
CA PRO A 49 5.91 9.37 -1.77
C PRO A 49 5.57 9.61 -0.30
N GLY A 50 4.28 9.65 0.04
CA GLY A 50 3.81 9.80 1.43
C GLY A 50 3.87 8.52 2.27
N LEU A 51 4.23 7.38 1.67
CA LEU A 51 4.29 6.07 2.32
C LEU A 51 3.03 5.75 3.14
N SER A 52 1.87 5.96 2.53
CA SER A 52 0.60 5.64 3.17
C SER A 52 -0.43 5.03 2.21
N VAL A 53 -1.39 4.29 2.76
CA VAL A 53 -2.58 3.82 2.06
C VAL A 53 -3.82 4.25 2.82
N ASN A 54 -4.75 4.91 2.14
CA ASN A 54 -6.05 5.26 2.68
C ASN A 54 -7.09 4.21 2.27
N TYR A 55 -7.73 3.61 3.27
CA TYR A 55 -8.80 2.64 3.09
C TYR A 55 -9.89 2.89 4.13
N ASN A 56 -11.14 3.00 3.67
CA ASN A 56 -12.32 3.21 4.50
C ASN A 56 -12.19 4.39 5.49
N GLY A 57 -11.58 5.50 5.06
CA GLY A 57 -11.34 6.69 5.89
C GLY A 57 -10.14 6.61 6.83
N TYR A 58 -9.50 5.44 6.96
CA TYR A 58 -8.28 5.27 7.75
C TYR A 58 -7.04 5.37 6.87
N ASN A 59 -6.02 6.09 7.37
CA ASN A 59 -4.72 6.17 6.71
C ASN A 59 -3.72 5.25 7.41
N TYR A 60 -3.31 4.19 6.72
CA TYR A 60 -2.35 3.22 7.23
C TYR A 60 -0.96 3.54 6.68
N PRO A 61 0.06 3.71 7.53
CA PRO A 61 1.45 3.75 7.10
C PRO A 61 1.84 2.48 6.35
N ILE A 62 2.63 2.61 5.28
CA ILE A 62 3.19 1.48 4.55
C ILE A 62 4.72 1.52 4.58
N CYS A 63 5.35 0.35 4.48
CA CYS A 63 6.80 0.24 4.39
C CYS A 63 7.24 -0.81 3.39
N ARG A 64 8.49 -0.67 2.92
CA ARG A 64 9.17 -1.55 1.98
C ARG A 64 10.24 -2.37 2.71
N ARG A 65 10.31 -3.68 2.48
CA ARG A 65 11.35 -4.59 3.01
C ARG A 65 11.88 -5.52 1.92
#